data_AF-A0A8T0XZ71-F1
#
_entry.id   AF-A0A8T0XZ71-F1
#
_cell.length_a   1.000
_cell.length_b   1.000
_cell.length_c   1.000
_cell.angle_alpha   90.00
_cell.angle_beta   90.00
_cell.angle_gamma   90.00
#
_symmetry.space_group_name_H-M   'P 1'
#
loop_
_entity.id
_entity.type
_entity.pdbx_description
1 polymer ?
#
loop_
_entity_poly.entity_id
_entity_poly.type
_entity_poly.pdbx_seq_one_letter_code
_entity_poly.pdbx_strand_id
1 'polypeptide(L)'
;MVPRDSIPDYWIWGYYLAFHSYSFESFVFKQFENETSDAAKAILTKYGMEDVDVTRDMLLLIVYILGFQAIFAVILWKFHTGRR
;
A
#
# COMPACT_ATOMS: atom_id res chain seq x y z
N MET A 1 4.67 -2.01 -9.30
CA MET A 1 4.90 -3.04 -8.25
C MET A 1 5.46 -4.29 -8.91
N VAL A 2 6.10 -5.17 -8.14
CA VAL A 2 6.39 -6.55 -8.58
C VAL A 2 5.14 -7.40 -8.26
N PRO A 3 4.64 -8.25 -9.18
CA PRO A 3 3.55 -9.18 -8.87
C PRO A 3 3.87 -10.04 -7.64
N ARG A 4 2.89 -10.19 -6.74
CA ARG A 4 3.07 -10.88 -5.46
C ARG A 4 3.67 -12.28 -5.63
N ASP A 5 3.15 -13.05 -6.59
CA ASP A 5 3.58 -14.44 -6.85
C ASP A 5 4.99 -14.54 -7.45
N SER A 6 5.58 -13.43 -7.86
CA SER A 6 6.98 -13.38 -8.34
C SER A 6 7.97 -12.98 -7.23
N ILE A 7 7.50 -12.70 -6.02
CA ILE A 7 8.34 -12.31 -4.88
C ILE A 7 8.77 -13.58 -4.12
N PRO A 8 10.08 -13.81 -3.87
CA PRO A 8 10.51 -14.93 -3.06
C PRO A 8 9.92 -14.90 -1.65
N ASP A 9 9.56 -16.05 -1.09
CA ASP A 9 8.84 -16.16 0.19
C ASP A 9 9.53 -15.41 1.35
N TYR A 10 10.86 -15.41 1.39
CA TYR A 10 11.63 -14.72 2.43
C TYR A 10 11.59 -13.18 2.32
N TRP A 11 11.12 -12.63 1.20
CA TRP A 11 10.92 -11.19 0.97
C TRP A 11 9.45 -10.76 0.97
N ILE A 12 8.49 -11.70 1.02
CA ILE A 12 7.06 -11.40 0.88
C ILE A 12 6.55 -10.44 1.96
N TRP A 13 7.16 -10.44 3.15
CA TRP A 13 6.81 -9.51 4.22
C TRP A 13 6.95 -8.05 3.80
N GLY A 14 7.92 -7.73 2.92
CA GLY A 14 8.13 -6.38 2.40
C GLY A 14 6.96 -5.89 1.55
N TYR A 15 6.29 -6.81 0.84
CA TYR A 15 5.06 -6.51 0.10
C TYR A 15 3.95 -6.04 1.06
N TYR A 16 3.81 -6.66 2.23
CA TYR A 16 2.81 -6.26 3.23
C TYR A 16 3.21 -5.05 4.07
N LEU A 17 4.52 -4.80 4.25
CA LEU A 17 5.00 -3.65 5.04
C LEU A 17 5.05 -2.35 4.24
N ALA A 18 5.19 -2.41 2.92
CA ALA A 18 5.25 -1.19 2.11
C ALA A 18 3.84 -0.59 1.95
N PHE A 19 3.62 0.62 2.49
CA PHE A 19 2.32 1.31 2.34
C PHE A 19 1.92 1.49 0.85
N HIS A 20 2.91 1.59 -0.04
CA HIS A 20 2.69 1.69 -1.48
C HIS A 20 1.91 0.52 -2.06
N SER A 21 1.96 -0.67 -1.45
CA SER A 21 1.23 -1.86 -1.92
C SER A 21 -0.26 -1.59 -1.93
N TYR A 22 -0.79 -1.08 -0.83
CA TYR A 22 -2.20 -0.74 -0.67
C TYR A 22 -2.63 0.42 -1.59
N SER A 23 -1.78 1.44 -1.75
CA SER A 23 -2.08 2.53 -2.71
C SER A 23 -2.12 2.02 -4.15
N PHE A 24 -1.16 1.18 -4.54
CA PHE A 24 -1.09 0.64 -5.90
C PHE A 24 -2.25 -0.32 -6.19
N GLU A 25 -2.56 -1.22 -5.25
CA GLU A 25 -3.69 -2.15 -5.33
C GLU A 25 -5.00 -1.39 -5.56
N SER A 26 -5.29 -0.40 -4.71
CA SER A 26 -6.47 0.43 -4.84
C SER A 26 -6.53 1.25 -6.13
N PHE A 27 -5.41 1.85 -6.56
CA PHE A 27 -5.39 2.67 -7.78
C PHE A 27 -5.55 1.84 -9.05
N VAL A 28 -4.86 0.70 -9.13
CA VAL A 28 -4.96 -0.18 -10.30
C VAL A 28 -6.35 -0.79 -10.39
N PHE A 29 -6.92 -1.25 -9.27
CA PHE A 29 -8.28 -1.75 -9.25
C PHE A 29 -9.28 -0.66 -9.68
N LYS A 30 -9.25 0.52 -9.06
CA LYS A 30 -10.17 1.62 -9.41
C LYS A 30 -10.03 2.11 -10.84
N GLN A 31 -8.84 2.04 -11.42
CA GLN A 31 -8.62 2.38 -12.82
C GLN A 31 -9.33 1.42 -13.78
N PHE A 32 -9.42 0.13 -13.44
CA PHE A 32 -9.88 -0.92 -14.34
C PHE A 32 -11.18 -1.62 -13.91
N GLU A 33 -11.75 -1.32 -12.74
CA GLU A 33 -12.91 -2.04 -12.18
C GLU A 33 -14.16 -2.02 -13.09
N ASN A 34 -14.29 -0.98 -13.93
CA ASN A 34 -15.40 -0.85 -14.89
C ASN A 34 -14.96 -1.07 -16.36
N GLU A 35 -13.70 -1.42 -16.59
CA GLU A 35 -13.16 -1.64 -17.92
C GLU A 35 -13.35 -3.09 -18.37
N THR A 36 -13.91 -3.29 -19.56
CA THR A 36 -14.28 -4.64 -20.04
C THR A 36 -13.24 -5.27 -20.98
N SER A 37 -12.21 -4.51 -21.36
CA SER A 37 -11.17 -4.97 -22.29
C SER A 37 -10.34 -6.13 -21.73
N ASP A 38 -9.91 -7.04 -22.61
CA ASP A 38 -9.05 -8.16 -22.22
C ASP A 38 -7.70 -7.70 -21.68
N ALA A 39 -7.21 -6.54 -22.17
CA ALA A 39 -5.99 -5.93 -21.67
C ALA A 39 -6.13 -5.48 -20.20
N ALA A 40 -7.26 -4.88 -19.83
CA ALA A 40 -7.53 -4.48 -18.44
C ALA A 40 -7.59 -5.70 -17.52
N LYS A 41 -8.33 -6.74 -17.92
CA LYS A 41 -8.40 -8.00 -17.17
C LYS A 41 -7.02 -8.66 -16.99
N ALA A 42 -6.23 -8.69 -18.06
CA ALA A 42 -4.88 -9.24 -18.00
C ALA A 42 -3.97 -8.47 -17.02
N ILE A 43 -4.14 -7.14 -16.89
CA ILE A 43 -3.41 -6.34 -15.92
C ILE A 43 -3.85 -6.70 -14.50
N LEU A 44 -5.16 -6.74 -14.21
CA LEU A 44 -5.67 -7.11 -12.88
C LEU A 44 -5.20 -8.51 -12.48
N THR A 45 -5.31 -9.50 -13.35
CA THR A 45 -4.86 -10.87 -13.08
C THR A 45 -3.35 -10.99 -12.91
N LYS A 46 -2.56 -10.26 -13.69
CA LYS A 46 -1.10 -10.26 -13.52
C LYS A 46 -0.67 -9.82 -12.12
N TYR A 47 -1.43 -8.93 -11.49
CA TYR A 47 -1.12 -8.41 -10.16
C TYR A 47 -1.97 -9.02 -9.03
N GLY A 48 -2.95 -9.87 -9.34
CA GLY A 48 -3.88 -10.45 -8.38
C GLY A 48 -4.84 -9.41 -7.79
N MET A 49 -5.33 -8.49 -8.62
CA MET A 49 -6.13 -7.32 -8.22
C MET A 49 -7.55 -7.37 -8.78
N GLU A 50 -8.11 -8.56 -9.01
CA GLU A 50 -9.47 -8.70 -9.56
C GLU A 50 -10.57 -8.34 -8.55
N ASP A 51 -10.27 -8.43 -7.25
CA ASP A 51 -11.21 -8.14 -6.16
C ASP A 51 -10.46 -7.49 -4.99
N VAL A 52 -10.37 -6.16 -5.04
CA VAL A 52 -9.63 -5.37 -4.05
C VAL A 52 -10.60 -4.69 -3.09
N ASP A 53 -10.41 -4.92 -1.80
CA ASP A 53 -11.07 -4.14 -0.75
C ASP A 53 -10.38 -2.78 -0.57
N VAL A 54 -10.80 -1.83 -1.41
CA VAL A 54 -10.27 -0.46 -1.41
C VAL A 54 -10.49 0.22 -0.05
N THR A 55 -11.57 -0.12 0.67
CA THR A 55 -11.85 0.51 1.96
C THR A 55 -10.86 0.05 3.02
N ARG A 56 -10.56 -1.25 3.06
CA ARG A 56 -9.50 -1.81 3.92
C ARG A 56 -8.15 -1.16 3.61
N ASP A 57 -7.79 -1.05 2.35
CA ASP A 57 -6.53 -0.43 1.93
C ASP A 57 -6.42 1.03 2.37
N MET A 58 -7.48 1.82 2.20
CA MET A 58 -7.51 3.22 2.66
C MET A 58 -7.39 3.32 4.19
N LEU A 59 -8.03 2.41 4.94
CA LEU A 59 -7.88 2.36 6.40
C LEU A 59 -6.44 2.04 6.81
N LEU A 60 -5.77 1.11 6.13
CA LEU A 60 -4.35 0.81 6.37
C LEU A 60 -3.48 2.04 6.10
N LEU A 61 -3.72 2.78 5.02
CA LEU A 61 -3.00 4.03 4.74
C LEU A 61 -3.21 5.09 5.82
N ILE A 62 -4.43 5.24 6.35
CA ILE A 62 -4.70 6.13 7.48
C ILE A 62 -3.89 5.71 8.72
N VAL A 63 -3.83 4.41 9.01
CA VAL A 63 -3.01 3.88 10.12
C VAL A 63 -1.52 4.20 9.91
N TYR A 64 -0.99 4.08 8.70
CA TYR A 64 0.38 4.49 8.38
C TYR A 64 0.61 5.99 8.63
N ILE A 65 -0.32 6.85 8.20
CA ILE A 65 -0.23 8.30 8.41
C ILE A 65 -0.16 8.61 9.91
N LEU A 66 -1.09 8.07 10.70
CA LEU A 66 -1.13 8.28 12.14
C LEU A 66 0.12 7.73 12.84
N GLY A 67 0.58 6.55 12.45
CA GLY A 67 1.77 5.91 12.98
C GLY A 67 3.04 6.72 12.70
N PHE A 68 3.24 7.17 11.46
CA PHE A 68 4.39 8.01 11.11
C PHE A 68 4.34 9.39 11.78
N GLN A 69 3.17 10.01 11.87
CA GLN A 69 3.01 11.27 12.60
C GLN A 69 3.33 11.11 14.09
N ALA A 70 2.88 10.02 14.72
CA ALA A 70 3.17 9.73 16.11
C ALA A 70 4.67 9.49 16.33
N ILE A 71 5.31 8.67 15.49
CA ILE A 71 6.77 8.43 15.55
C ILE A 71 7.52 9.75 15.40
N PHE A 72 7.16 10.55 14.41
CA PHE A 72 7.78 11.85 14.18
C PHE A 72 7.59 12.81 15.37
N ALA A 73 6.39 12.88 15.93
CA ALA A 73 6.10 13.68 17.13
C ALA A 73 6.92 13.23 18.34
N VAL A 74 7.07 11.92 18.55
CA VAL A 74 7.91 11.35 19.63
C VAL A 74 9.38 11.70 19.42
N ILE A 75 9.88 11.60 18.18
CA ILE A 75 11.25 11.99 17.84
C ILE A 75 11.46 13.47 18.16
N LEU A 76 10.55 14.35 17.73
CA LEU A 76 10.64 15.78 18.03
C LEU A 76 10.59 16.07 19.54
N TRP A 77 9.66 15.43 20.24
CA TRP A 77 9.52 15.58 21.69
C TRP A 77 10.78 15.17 22.45
N LYS A 78 11.43 14.06 22.05
CA LYS A 78 12.63 13.52 22.72
C LYS A 78 13.93 14.21 22.31
N PHE A 79 14.09 14.55 21.03
CA PHE A 79 15.37 14.98 20.46
C PHE A 79 15.39 16.43 19.95
N HIS A 80 14.25 17.12 19.93
CA HIS A 80 14.11 18.46 19.36
C HIS A 80 13.28 19.40 20.27
N THR A 81 13.40 19.25 21.59
CA THR A 81 12.70 20.03 22.62
C THR A 81 13.34 21.41 22.92
N GLY A 82 14.04 22.01 21.96
CA GLY A 82 14.39 23.44 21.99
C GLY A 82 15.20 23.93 23.21
N ARG A 83 16.03 23.10 23.86
CA ARG A 83 17.07 23.61 24.78
C ARG A 83 18.30 24.08 24.00
N ARG A 84 18.11 25.09 23.15
CA ARG A 84 19.07 26.13 22.75
C ARG A 84 18.27 27.33 22.28
#